data_AF-A0AA34X203-F1
#
_entry.id   AF-A0AA34X203-F1
#
_cell.length_a   1.000
_cell.length_b   1.000
_cell.length_c   1.000
_cell.angle_alpha   90.00
_cell.angle_beta   90.00
_cell.angle_gamma   90.00
#
_symmetry.space_group_name_H-M   'P 1'
#
loop_
_entity.id
_entity.type
_entity.pdbx_description
1 polymer ?
#
loop_
_entity_poly.entity_id
_entity_poly.type
_entity_poly.pdbx_seq_one_letter_code
_entity_poly.pdbx_strand_id
1 'polypeptide(L)'
;MSLKIVDDDIYDQDGNWLKKIECPKSAQLKDMQSLSSTMSKCSLCDHVVHNTDFMSESDIMTLLRRDPKACLKISVSNPIFEVQS
;
A
#
# COMPACT_ATOMS: atom_id res chain seq x y z
N MET A 1 -15.82 -6.06 -1.39
CA MET A 1 -15.53 -5.25 -0.21
C MET A 1 -14.20 -4.56 -0.49
N SER A 2 -14.04 -3.29 -0.10
CA SER A 2 -12.91 -2.42 -0.50
C SER A 2 -12.20 -1.83 0.71
N LEU A 3 -10.93 -1.48 0.61
CA LEU A 3 -10.24 -0.63 1.58
C LEU A 3 -10.53 0.84 1.25
N LYS A 4 -10.82 1.64 2.26
CA LYS A 4 -11.06 3.08 2.08
C LYS A 4 -9.79 3.85 2.35
N ILE A 5 -9.45 4.77 1.45
CA ILE A 5 -8.35 5.71 1.63
C ILE A 5 -8.97 7.09 1.86
N VAL A 6 -8.76 7.65 3.05
CA VAL A 6 -9.22 8.99 3.42
C VAL A 6 -7.99 9.82 3.76
N ASP A 7 -7.77 10.91 3.02
CA ASP A 7 -6.51 11.66 3.00
C ASP A 7 -5.32 10.75 2.68
N ASP A 8 -4.58 10.34 3.71
CA ASP A 8 -3.45 9.40 3.62
C ASP A 8 -3.69 8.15 4.49
N ASP A 9 -4.85 7.99 5.12
CA ASP A 9 -5.15 6.90 6.04
C ASP A 9 -5.98 5.81 5.36
N ILE A 10 -5.58 4.56 5.59
CA ILE A 10 -6.26 3.35 5.08
C ILE A 10 -7.13 2.77 6.19
N TYR A 11 -8.40 2.56 5.88
CA TYR A 11 -9.39 1.95 6.74
C TYR A 11 -9.94 0.68 6.10
N ASP A 12 -10.31 -0.29 6.93
CA ASP A 12 -11.15 -1.40 6.48
C ASP A 12 -12.62 -0.96 6.33
N GLN A 13 -13.46 -1.89 5.86
CA GLN A 13 -14.90 -1.64 5.66
C GLN A 13 -15.65 -1.34 6.96
N ASP A 14 -15.17 -1.86 8.09
CA ASP A 14 -15.76 -1.65 9.41
C ASP A 14 -15.35 -0.29 10.00
N GLY A 15 -14.49 0.46 9.31
CA GLY A 15 -13.96 1.74 9.76
C GLY A 15 -12.77 1.62 10.71
N ASN A 16 -12.17 0.45 10.84
CA ASN A 16 -10.96 0.30 11.63
C ASN A 16 -9.78 0.87 10.84
N TRP A 17 -9.01 1.73 11.50
CA TRP A 17 -7.77 2.24 10.95
C TRP A 17 -6.74 1.11 10.82
N LEU A 18 -6.18 0.94 9.63
CA LEU A 18 -5.15 -0.05 9.35
C LEU A 18 -3.76 0.57 9.37
N LYS A 19 -3.57 1.68 8.63
CA LYS A 19 -2.26 2.30 8.41
C LYS A 19 -2.39 3.68 7.76
N LYS A 20 -1.39 4.53 7.98
CA LYS A 20 -1.13 5.74 7.19
C LYS A 20 -0.13 5.54 6.04
N ILE A 21 -0.42 6.09 4.87
CA ILE A 21 0.41 6.13 3.68
C ILE A 21 1.51 7.17 3.90
N GLU A 22 2.65 6.72 4.42
CA GLU A 22 3.82 7.58 4.71
C GLU A 22 4.97 7.29 3.74
N CYS A 23 4.70 7.33 2.44
CA CYS A 23 5.77 7.28 1.43
C CYS A 23 6.35 8.69 1.24
N PRO A 24 7.67 8.87 1.17
CA PRO A 24 8.25 10.17 0.83
C PRO A 24 7.61 10.71 -0.46
N LYS A 25 7.02 11.90 -0.42
CA LYS A 25 6.30 12.50 -1.58
C LYS A 25 7.16 12.61 -2.85
N SER A 26 8.47 12.54 -2.72
CA SER A 26 9.44 12.57 -3.82
C SER A 26 9.72 11.19 -4.44
N ALA A 27 9.22 10.10 -3.88
CA ALA A 27 9.46 8.75 -4.39
C ALA A 27 8.80 8.58 -5.75
N GLN A 28 9.63 8.34 -6.76
CA GLN A 28 9.20 8.07 -8.11
C GLN A 28 9.44 6.59 -8.45
N LEU A 29 8.83 6.13 -9.54
CA LEU A 29 9.02 4.75 -10.00
C LEU A 29 10.50 4.41 -10.25
N LYS A 30 11.32 5.41 -10.66
CA LYS A 30 12.77 5.25 -10.85
C LYS A 30 13.53 4.92 -9.56
N ASP A 31 12.96 5.27 -8.41
CA ASP A 31 13.53 5.00 -7.09
C ASP A 31 13.13 3.60 -6.57
N MET A 32 12.34 2.85 -7.35
CA MET A 32 11.91 1.50 -7.04
C MET A 32 12.78 0.49 -7.80
N GLN A 33 13.64 -0.21 -7.08
CA GLN A 33 14.42 -1.32 -7.62
C GLN A 33 13.60 -2.60 -7.56
N SER A 34 13.31 -3.21 -8.71
CA SER A 34 12.55 -4.47 -8.74
C SER A 34 13.33 -5.58 -8.02
N LEU A 35 12.70 -6.22 -7.03
CA LEU A 35 13.21 -7.42 -6.38
C LEU A 35 12.57 -8.68 -6.98
N SER A 36 11.29 -8.57 -7.36
CA SER A 36 10.51 -9.63 -8.00
C SER A 36 9.36 -9.03 -8.81
N SER A 37 8.53 -9.87 -9.43
CA SER A 37 7.31 -9.43 -10.11
C SER A 37 6.29 -8.73 -9.19
N THR A 38 6.35 -8.96 -7.88
CA THR A 38 5.38 -8.46 -6.90
C THR A 38 5.99 -7.57 -5.82
N MET A 39 7.33 -7.45 -5.77
CA MET A 39 8.04 -6.68 -4.76
C MET A 39 9.09 -5.79 -5.39
N SER A 40 9.23 -4.58 -4.87
CA SER A 40 10.30 -3.66 -5.22
C SER A 40 10.91 -3.08 -3.96
N LYS A 41 12.17 -2.69 -3.99
CA LYS A 41 12.82 -1.98 -2.90
C LYS A 41 12.85 -0.49 -3.23
N CYS A 42 12.38 0.35 -2.33
CA CYS A 42 12.50 1.80 -2.49
C CYS A 42 13.90 2.24 -2.04
N SER A 43 14.65 2.92 -2.90
CA SER A 43 15.99 3.43 -2.57
C SER A 43 15.99 4.62 -1.61
N LEU A 44 14.85 5.31 -1.44
CA LEU A 44 14.73 6.48 -0.58
C LEU A 44 14.46 6.15 0.89
N CYS A 45 13.62 5.14 1.15
CA CYS A 45 13.31 4.71 2.51
C CYS A 45 13.94 3.36 2.87
N ASP A 46 14.59 2.67 1.93
CA ASP A 46 15.16 1.32 2.07
C ASP A 46 14.15 0.22 2.43
N HIS A 47 12.85 0.49 2.33
CA HIS A 47 11.80 -0.49 2.61
C HIS A 47 11.39 -1.27 1.36
N VAL A 48 10.91 -2.50 1.59
CA VAL A 48 10.26 -3.31 0.55
C VAL A 48 8.84 -2.80 0.34
N VAL A 49 8.52 -2.50 -0.91
CA VAL A 49 7.22 -2.08 -1.40
C VAL A 49 6.53 -3.27 -2.04
N HIS A 50 5.38 -3.63 -1.49
CA HIS A 50 4.54 -4.72 -1.96
C HIS A 50 3.56 -4.20 -3.00
N ASN A 51 3.53 -4.85 -4.17
CA ASN A 51 2.59 -4.48 -5.23
C ASN A 51 1.20 -5.05 -4.96
N THR A 52 0.25 -4.18 -4.62
CA THR A 52 -1.11 -4.58 -4.26
C THR A 52 -1.94 -5.01 -5.47
N ASP A 53 -1.48 -4.76 -6.70
CA ASP A 53 -2.17 -5.22 -7.92
C ASP A 53 -2.20 -6.75 -8.05
N PHE A 54 -1.31 -7.45 -7.32
CA PHE A 54 -1.23 -8.91 -7.28
C PHE A 54 -1.69 -9.50 -5.94
N MET A 55 -2.37 -8.70 -5.11
CA MET A 55 -2.81 -9.10 -3.79
C MET A 55 -4.33 -8.99 -3.68
N SER A 56 -4.95 -9.93 -2.95
CA SER A 56 -6.35 -9.76 -2.54
C SER A 56 -6.48 -8.77 -1.39
N GLU A 57 -7.69 -8.27 -1.15
CA GLU A 57 -8.01 -7.44 0.02
C GLU A 57 -7.56 -8.13 1.32
N SER A 58 -7.86 -9.42 1.48
CA SER A 58 -7.45 -10.20 2.64
C SER A 58 -5.94 -10.33 2.80
N ASP A 59 -5.18 -10.40 1.70
CA ASP A 59 -3.72 -10.44 1.74
C ASP A 59 -3.16 -9.11 2.24
N ILE A 60 -3.72 -8.00 1.77
CA ILE A 60 -3.32 -6.64 2.18
C ILE A 60 -3.63 -6.43 3.65
N MET A 61 -4.83 -6.81 4.11
CA MET A 61 -5.20 -6.73 5.53
C MET A 61 -4.29 -7.59 6.40
N THR A 62 -3.98 -8.81 5.97
CA THR A 62 -3.09 -9.72 6.71
C THR A 62 -1.67 -9.16 6.78
N LEU A 63 -1.17 -8.60 5.68
CA LEU A 63 0.12 -7.92 5.63
C LEU A 63 0.16 -6.73 6.59
N LEU A 64 -0.83 -5.84 6.55
CA LEU A 64 -0.89 -4.65 7.40
C LEU A 64 -1.09 -4.98 8.88
N ARG A 65 -1.83 -6.05 9.21
CA ARG A 65 -1.95 -6.53 10.59
C ARG A 65 -0.64 -7.12 11.14
N ARG A 66 0.14 -7.79 10.28
CA ARG A 66 1.43 -8.36 10.64
C ARG A 66 2.53 -7.31 10.70
N ASP A 67 2.53 -6.39 9.74
CA ASP A 67 3.50 -5.31 9.60
C ASP A 67 2.78 -4.01 9.22
N PRO A 68 2.35 -3.22 10.22
CA PRO A 68 1.75 -1.91 10.01
C PRO A 68 2.72 -0.91 9.38
N LYS A 69 4.02 -1.21 9.26
CA LYS A 69 5.05 -0.39 8.61
C LYS A 69 5.35 -0.81 7.18
N ALA A 70 4.79 -1.91 6.69
CA ALA A 70 4.92 -2.35 5.31
C ALA A 70 4.56 -1.23 4.31
N CYS A 71 5.35 -1.11 3.24
CA CYS A 71 5.07 -0.17 2.16
C CYS A 71 4.22 -0.85 1.10
N LEU A 72 3.17 -0.17 0.66
CA LEU A 72 2.25 -0.65 -0.37
C LEU A 72 2.38 0.22 -1.62
N LYS A 73 2.45 -0.41 -2.80
CA LYS A 73 2.25 0.27 -4.08
C LYS A 73 0.76 0.21 -4.39
N ILE A 74 0.08 1.31 -4.14
CA ILE A 74 -1.37 1.46 -4.34
C ILE A 74 -1.61 2.05 -5.74
N SER A 75 -2.52 1.43 -6.49
CA SER A 75 -3.01 1.94 -7.77
C SER A 75 -4.44 2.43 -7.59
N VAL A 76 -4.74 3.66 -7.99
CA VAL A 76 -6.11 4.20 -7.97
C VAL A 76 -7.06 3.48 -8.94
N SER A 77 -6.51 2.72 -9.89
CA SER A 77 -7.29 1.85 -10.78
C SER A 77 -7.61 0.50 -10.17
N ASN A 78 -7.03 0.16 -9.01
CA ASN A 78 -7.29 -1.08 -8.32
C ASN A 78 -8.60 -0.96 -7.53
N PRO A 79 -9.65 -1.75 -7.85
CA PRO A 79 -10.97 -1.63 -7.24
C PRO A 79 -11.00 -2.01 -5.75
N ILE A 80 -9.90 -2.59 -5.24
CA ILE A 80 -9.73 -2.83 -3.81
C ILE A 80 -9.65 -1.50 -3.06
N PHE A 81 -9.10 -0.43 -3.66
CA PHE A 81 -8.95 0.85 -2.98
C PHE A 81 -10.00 1.84 -3.43
N GLU A 82 -10.80 2.32 -2.49
CA GLU A 82 -11.76 3.39 -2.67
C GLU A 82 -11.18 4.67 -2.08
N VAL A 83 -10.70 5.56 -2.97
CA VAL A 83 -10.16 6.87 -2.55
C VAL A 83 -11.31 7.83 -2.33
N GLN A 84 -11.45 8.31 -1.09
CA GLN A 84 -12.42 9.32 -0.69
C GLN A 84 -11.66 10.63 -0.48
N SER A 85 -11.95 11.60 -1.33
CA SER A 85 -11.36 12.94 -1.36
C SER A 85 -12.35 14.00 -0.90
#